data_AF-A0A9P9WJT2-F1
#
_entry.id   AF-A0A9P9WJT2-F1
#
_cell.length_a   1.000
_cell.length_b   1.000
_cell.length_c   1.000
_cell.angle_alpha   90.00
_cell.angle_beta   90.00
_cell.angle_gamma   90.00
#
_symmetry.space_group_name_H-M   'P 1'
#
loop_
_entity.id
_entity.type
_entity.pdbx_description
1 polymer ?
#
loop_
_entity_poly.entity_id
_entity_poly.type
_entity_poly.pdbx_seq_one_letter_code
_entity_poly.pdbx_strand_id
1 'polypeptide(L)'
;MAQSHLDKREPYLCALPLEIRLMIFEHAVRLDNVVVPQQVVKGSNKFTWGTREQVPVHYHPGNNAWAYIPPAGERLSVVSLSLTCKQFYEELRDTPVFYRVNLFCFPDLEELIRYLAAITPERRKAIRNIVVEGFKFPLLVNDERIYLARQTPYMSRLERDGRHALALLSHCDDLRTLTFLITLHHALESGVVDELKILHEWFKSFISQAPATKPSIHALPRLDVMSKSSKGYRIGKDWFLGRGTGDWNNEPMVWAAISDFESARASLRTSAMTPVPDRLLRSAIESAKLDLNGDERACGFSPVVRQKKLDSTMDYRLGTFRSSPLPKYNQQGLLLWNVGAIESITGATDSNFTCKVRWATTGDEEPTAWEAARNLMTRDGLDLFRCYYDSTLLAMRASAAWSNLEVPSALVQAALDEIDAMPPPNDIKALGEHVLTSQALQARWRRLQRDYDRTRDRLLRRHSRALKHEGRGSKRKGAAAEGAEAEGQPRKRARRAKAAA
;
A
#
# COMPACT_ATOMS: atom_id res chain seq x y z
N MET A 1 56.18 22.93 -38.69
CA MET A 1 54.95 22.39 -38.07
C MET A 1 54.51 23.36 -36.99
N ALA A 2 53.56 24.25 -37.30
CA ALA A 2 53.05 25.24 -36.35
C ALA A 2 52.05 24.55 -35.42
N GLN A 3 52.47 24.29 -34.17
CA GLN A 3 51.55 23.95 -33.09
C GLN A 3 50.67 25.17 -32.85
N SER A 4 49.42 25.11 -33.30
CA SER A 4 48.40 26.08 -32.93
C SER A 4 48.24 26.00 -31.41
N HIS A 5 48.76 27.02 -30.72
CA HIS A 5 48.34 27.38 -29.37
C HIS A 5 46.86 27.75 -29.44
N LEU A 6 46.00 26.74 -29.47
CA LEU A 6 44.59 26.88 -29.15
C LEU A 6 44.55 27.28 -27.68
N ASP A 7 44.47 28.59 -27.49
CA ASP A 7 44.19 29.29 -26.25
C ASP A 7 43.05 28.55 -25.56
N LYS A 8 43.37 27.72 -24.56
CA LYS A 8 42.38 26.96 -23.78
C LYS A 8 41.67 27.95 -22.87
N ARG A 9 40.84 28.81 -23.46
CA ARG A 9 39.94 29.67 -22.71
C ARG A 9 38.94 28.76 -22.03
N GLU A 10 39.00 28.72 -20.71
CA GLU A 10 37.98 28.04 -19.94
C GLU A 10 36.60 28.61 -20.30
N PRO A 11 35.56 27.78 -20.39
CA PRO A 11 34.21 28.26 -20.64
C PRO A 11 33.87 29.35 -19.63
N TYR A 12 33.33 30.49 -20.08
CA TYR A 12 33.05 31.66 -19.23
C TYR A 12 32.27 31.30 -17.94
N LEU A 13 31.33 30.34 -18.05
CA LEU A 13 30.54 29.87 -16.91
C LEU A 13 31.38 29.16 -15.84
N CYS A 14 32.43 28.43 -16.23
CA CYS A 14 33.39 27.79 -15.33
C CYS A 14 34.31 28.79 -14.62
N ALA A 15 34.52 29.98 -15.21
CA ALA A 15 35.33 31.05 -14.62
C ALA A 15 34.58 31.87 -13.55
N LEU A 16 33.26 31.75 -13.45
CA LEU A 16 32.48 32.45 -12.42
C LEU A 16 32.81 31.90 -11.01
N PRO A 17 32.57 32.66 -9.93
CA PRO A 17 32.58 32.11 -8.57
C PRO A 17 31.53 31.01 -8.39
N LEU A 18 31.81 30.04 -7.51
CA LEU A 18 30.93 28.90 -7.25
C LEU A 18 29.52 29.36 -6.82
N GLU A 19 29.45 30.39 -6.00
CA GLU A 19 28.19 30.94 -5.47
C GLU A 19 27.28 31.43 -6.60
N ILE A 20 27.86 32.12 -7.59
CA ILE A 20 27.13 32.61 -8.76
C ILE A 20 26.67 31.45 -9.64
N ARG A 21 27.51 30.42 -9.82
CA ARG A 21 27.10 29.20 -10.54
C ARG A 21 25.95 28.49 -9.85
N LEU A 22 25.99 28.33 -8.52
CA LEU A 22 24.92 27.70 -7.76
C LEU A 22 23.61 28.49 -7.86
N MET A 23 23.66 29.83 -7.84
CA MET A 23 22.48 30.67 -8.10
C MET A 23 21.91 30.43 -9.50
N ILE A 24 22.77 30.38 -10.54
CA ILE A 24 22.35 30.06 -11.91
C ILE A 24 21.72 28.67 -11.97
N PHE A 25 22.32 27.67 -11.32
CA PHE A 25 21.77 26.31 -11.29
C PHE A 25 20.41 26.28 -10.60
N GLU A 26 20.22 26.97 -9.48
CA GLU A 26 18.92 27.05 -8.80
C GLU A 26 17.82 27.58 -9.71
N HIS A 27 18.10 28.65 -10.47
CA HIS A 27 17.16 29.18 -11.44
C HIS A 27 16.92 28.21 -12.60
N ALA A 28 17.97 27.55 -13.09
CA ALA A 28 17.89 26.65 -14.24
C ALA A 28 17.15 25.33 -13.94
N VAL A 29 17.25 24.81 -12.71
CA VAL A 29 16.67 23.52 -12.31
C VAL A 29 15.30 23.64 -11.63
N ARG A 30 14.85 24.86 -11.37
CA ARG A 30 13.53 25.12 -10.81
C ARG A 30 12.46 24.84 -11.88
N LEU A 31 11.49 24.02 -11.52
CA LEU A 31 10.32 23.75 -12.33
C LEU A 31 9.16 24.62 -11.84
N ASP A 32 8.35 25.11 -12.78
CA ASP A 32 7.12 25.83 -12.46
C ASP A 32 6.03 24.89 -11.92
N ASN A 33 6.08 23.62 -12.35
CA ASN A 33 5.13 22.59 -11.95
C ASN A 33 5.66 21.75 -10.80
N VAL A 34 4.74 21.16 -10.03
CA VAL A 34 5.07 20.17 -9.00
C VAL A 34 5.78 18.97 -9.61
N VAL A 35 6.86 18.53 -8.97
CA VAL A 35 7.56 17.31 -9.35
C VAL A 35 6.77 16.15 -8.77
N VAL A 36 6.19 15.30 -9.61
CA VAL A 36 5.55 14.05 -9.19
C VAL A 36 6.47 12.89 -9.55
N PRO A 37 7.37 12.42 -8.66
CA PRO A 37 8.28 11.34 -9.01
C PRO A 37 7.49 10.05 -9.23
N GLN A 38 7.79 9.35 -10.33
CA GLN A 38 7.32 7.99 -10.55
C GLN A 38 8.49 7.12 -10.97
N GLN A 39 8.56 5.89 -10.45
CA GLN A 39 9.59 4.96 -10.88
C GLN A 39 9.47 4.70 -12.39
N VAL A 40 10.59 4.64 -13.11
CA VAL A 40 10.61 4.25 -14.53
C VAL A 40 9.97 2.87 -14.67
N VAL A 41 10.34 1.96 -13.78
CA VAL A 41 9.79 0.60 -13.63
C VAL A 41 9.63 0.33 -12.13
N LYS A 42 8.59 -0.41 -11.73
CA LYS A 42 8.39 -0.80 -10.33
C LYS A 42 9.65 -1.48 -9.76
N GLY A 43 10.13 -1.00 -8.62
CA GLY A 43 11.37 -1.48 -7.98
C GLY A 43 12.65 -0.79 -8.49
N SER A 44 12.58 -0.12 -9.65
CA SER A 44 13.71 0.64 -10.19
C SER A 44 14.06 1.81 -9.29
N ASN A 45 15.35 2.07 -9.22
CA ASN A 45 15.92 3.19 -8.51
C ASN A 45 16.00 4.49 -9.36
N LYS A 46 15.39 4.46 -10.56
CA LYS A 46 15.28 5.56 -11.51
C LYS A 46 13.85 6.08 -11.54
N PHE A 47 13.72 7.39 -11.60
CA PHE A 47 12.44 8.09 -11.58
C PHE A 47 12.32 9.02 -12.78
N THR A 48 11.08 9.19 -13.24
CA THR A 48 10.68 10.19 -14.23
C THR A 48 9.62 11.11 -13.65
N TRP A 49 9.39 12.23 -14.31
CA TRP A 49 8.53 13.33 -13.91
C TRP A 49 7.83 13.88 -15.15
N GLY A 50 6.80 14.71 -14.96
CA GLY A 50 6.10 15.40 -16.04
C GLY A 50 5.20 14.50 -16.89
N THR A 51 4.91 14.96 -18.10
CA THR A 51 4.27 14.21 -19.18
C THR A 51 5.08 12.97 -19.50
N ARG A 52 4.41 11.85 -19.75
CA ARG A 52 5.03 10.54 -19.90
C ARG A 52 4.50 9.86 -21.13
N GLU A 53 5.41 9.28 -21.88
CA GLU A 53 5.13 8.27 -22.89
C GLU A 53 5.42 6.91 -22.30
N GLN A 54 4.47 6.00 -22.48
CA GLN A 54 4.63 4.61 -22.10
C GLN A 54 5.44 3.93 -23.20
N VAL A 55 6.72 3.69 -22.93
CA VAL A 55 7.66 3.08 -23.86
C VAL A 55 7.93 1.65 -23.40
N PRO A 56 7.90 0.64 -24.29
CA PRO A 56 8.29 -0.71 -23.90
C PRO A 56 9.75 -0.71 -23.42
N VAL A 57 10.03 -1.40 -22.32
CA VAL A 57 11.38 -1.59 -21.78
C VAL A 57 12.17 -2.51 -22.72
N HIS A 58 12.72 -1.91 -23.78
CA HIS A 58 13.47 -2.54 -24.87
C HIS A 58 12.71 -3.61 -25.70
N TYR A 59 13.11 -3.75 -26.96
CA TYR A 59 12.63 -4.76 -27.93
C TYR A 59 13.07 -6.20 -27.58
N HIS A 60 13.14 -6.55 -26.30
CA HIS A 60 13.36 -7.93 -25.92
C HIS A 60 12.01 -8.65 -25.95
N PRO A 61 11.81 -9.63 -26.86
CA PRO A 61 10.62 -10.47 -26.84
C PRO A 61 10.58 -11.14 -25.46
N GLY A 62 9.65 -10.72 -24.61
CA GLY A 62 9.80 -11.03 -23.19
C GLY A 62 9.18 -10.06 -22.20
N ASN A 63 9.36 -8.76 -22.48
CA ASN A 63 9.23 -7.75 -21.44
C ASN A 63 8.03 -6.84 -21.68
N ASN A 64 6.90 -7.08 -20.99
CA ASN A 64 5.81 -6.11 -20.91
C ASN A 64 6.00 -5.11 -19.77
N ALA A 65 7.21 -5.03 -19.20
CA ALA A 65 7.51 -3.86 -18.40
C ALA A 65 7.43 -2.65 -19.32
N TRP A 66 6.56 -1.73 -18.93
CA TRP A 66 6.49 -0.44 -19.56
C TRP A 66 7.35 0.52 -18.75
N ALA A 67 8.19 1.26 -19.45
CA ALA A 67 8.89 2.39 -18.90
C ALA A 67 8.09 3.64 -19.20
N TYR A 68 7.88 4.46 -18.16
CA TYR A 68 7.33 5.78 -18.36
C TYR A 68 8.49 6.75 -18.57
N ILE A 69 8.71 7.18 -19.81
CA ILE A 69 9.80 8.07 -20.20
C ILE A 69 9.20 9.43 -20.57
N PRO A 70 9.85 10.56 -20.25
CA PRO A 70 9.42 11.85 -20.78
C PRO A 70 9.42 11.84 -22.32
N PRO A 71 8.50 12.55 -22.99
CA PRO A 71 8.53 12.77 -24.43
C PRO A 71 9.91 13.21 -24.91
N ALA A 72 10.26 12.82 -26.14
CA ALA A 72 11.56 13.16 -26.72
C ALA A 72 11.81 14.68 -26.69
N GLY A 73 12.82 15.09 -25.92
CA GLY A 73 13.19 16.51 -25.74
C GLY A 73 12.95 17.06 -24.34
N GLU A 74 12.10 16.43 -23.53
CA GLU A 74 11.83 16.86 -22.16
C GLU A 74 12.82 16.25 -21.15
N ARG A 75 14.07 16.74 -21.17
CA ARG A 75 15.05 16.42 -20.12
C ARG A 75 15.06 17.50 -19.06
N LEU A 76 15.15 17.14 -17.78
CA LEU A 76 15.40 18.14 -16.75
C LEU A 76 16.71 18.84 -17.04
N SER A 77 16.70 20.16 -16.84
CA SER A 77 17.90 20.98 -16.84
C SER A 77 18.99 20.40 -15.94
N VAL A 78 18.65 19.82 -14.77
CA VAL A 78 19.65 19.20 -13.88
C VAL A 78 20.41 18.04 -14.55
N VAL A 79 19.74 17.24 -15.37
CA VAL A 79 20.37 16.12 -16.10
C VAL A 79 21.24 16.66 -17.21
N SER A 80 20.75 17.63 -17.98
CA SER A 80 21.50 18.27 -19.07
C SER A 80 22.74 19.00 -18.54
N LEU A 81 22.63 19.74 -17.44
CA LEU A 81 23.73 20.42 -16.76
C LEU A 81 24.78 19.42 -16.25
N SER A 82 24.34 18.33 -15.61
CA SER A 82 25.23 17.26 -15.13
C SER A 82 26.00 16.56 -16.25
N LEU A 83 25.48 16.58 -17.48
CA LEU A 83 26.14 16.00 -18.66
C LEU A 83 27.02 17.00 -19.41
N THR A 84 27.01 18.28 -19.05
CA THR A 84 27.72 19.34 -19.80
C THR A 84 29.23 19.26 -19.56
N CYS A 85 29.66 19.18 -18.29
CA CYS A 85 31.07 19.00 -17.94
C CYS A 85 31.24 18.36 -16.56
N LYS A 86 32.44 17.84 -16.28
CA LYS A 86 32.77 17.17 -15.00
C LYS A 86 32.56 18.10 -13.79
N GLN A 87 32.95 19.38 -13.92
CA GLN A 87 32.81 20.35 -12.84
C GLN A 87 31.34 20.54 -12.43
N PHE A 88 30.43 20.71 -13.39
CA PHE A 88 29.00 20.87 -13.08
C PHE A 88 28.41 19.61 -12.46
N TYR A 89 28.85 18.43 -12.90
CA TYR A 89 28.46 17.19 -12.27
C TYR A 89 28.87 17.14 -10.79
N GLU A 90 30.12 17.47 -10.47
CA GLU A 90 30.63 17.47 -9.09
C GLU A 90 29.89 18.51 -8.22
N GLU A 91 29.73 19.73 -8.72
CA GLU A 91 29.01 20.81 -8.02
C GLU A 91 27.53 20.45 -7.76
N LEU A 92 26.82 19.88 -8.74
CA LEU A 92 25.42 19.43 -8.58
C LEU A 92 25.29 18.17 -7.71
N ARG A 93 26.34 17.34 -7.63
CA ARG A 93 26.38 16.17 -6.75
C ARG A 93 26.56 16.61 -5.30
N ASP A 94 27.50 17.49 -5.05
CA ASP A 94 27.86 17.94 -3.71
C ASP A 94 26.84 18.97 -3.18
N THR A 95 26.24 19.76 -4.06
CA THR A 95 25.12 20.67 -3.76
C THR A 95 23.88 20.27 -4.58
N PRO A 96 23.01 19.39 -4.06
CA PRO A 96 21.83 18.87 -4.79
C PRO A 96 20.70 19.92 -4.92
N VAL A 97 20.96 21.03 -5.61
CA VAL A 97 20.08 22.20 -5.78
C VAL A 97 18.70 21.84 -6.31
N PHE A 98 18.57 20.82 -7.16
CA PHE A 98 17.28 20.35 -7.69
C PHE A 98 16.31 19.94 -6.57
N TYR A 99 16.80 19.24 -5.55
CA TYR A 99 15.97 18.77 -4.42
C TYR A 99 15.57 19.91 -3.48
N ARG A 100 16.36 20.98 -3.51
CA ARG A 100 16.24 22.14 -2.63
C ARG A 100 15.15 23.12 -3.09
N VAL A 101 15.07 23.37 -4.39
CA VAL A 101 14.23 24.44 -4.95
C VAL A 101 12.85 23.96 -5.41
N ASN A 102 12.68 22.67 -5.65
CA ASN A 102 11.45 22.11 -6.22
C ASN A 102 10.47 21.61 -5.13
N LEU A 103 9.19 21.59 -5.49
CA LEU A 103 8.10 21.01 -4.71
C LEU A 103 7.84 19.58 -5.18
N PHE A 104 7.98 18.59 -4.29
CA PHE A 104 7.72 17.19 -4.60
C PHE A 104 6.32 16.80 -4.16
N CYS A 105 5.53 16.21 -5.04
CA CYS A 105 4.21 15.68 -4.74
C CYS A 105 4.17 14.17 -4.93
N PHE A 106 3.61 13.45 -3.96
CA PHE A 106 3.48 12.00 -3.96
C PHE A 106 2.01 11.60 -3.90
N PRO A 107 1.53 10.68 -4.77
CA PRO A 107 0.14 10.24 -4.76
C PRO A 107 -0.31 9.55 -3.46
N ASP A 108 0.62 8.98 -2.70
CA ASP A 108 0.39 8.32 -1.42
C ASP A 108 1.72 8.17 -0.63
N LEU A 109 1.63 7.63 0.59
CA LEU A 109 2.81 7.35 1.42
C LEU A 109 3.72 6.28 0.82
N GLU A 110 3.19 5.34 0.03
CA GLU A 110 3.99 4.26 -0.53
C GLU A 110 4.96 4.80 -1.59
N GLU A 111 4.48 5.66 -2.49
CA GLU A 111 5.33 6.35 -3.47
C GLU A 111 6.37 7.26 -2.81
N LEU A 112 6.01 7.95 -1.72
CA LEU A 112 6.95 8.72 -0.91
C LEU A 112 8.06 7.82 -0.35
N ILE A 113 7.71 6.70 0.28
CA ILE A 113 8.67 5.74 0.85
C ILE A 113 9.59 5.21 -0.24
N ARG A 114 9.03 4.78 -1.39
CA ARG A 114 9.83 4.27 -2.51
C ARG A 114 10.81 5.31 -3.04
N TYR A 115 10.37 6.56 -3.19
CA TYR A 115 11.23 7.64 -3.67
C TYR A 115 12.36 7.95 -2.69
N LEU A 116 12.03 8.18 -1.40
CA LEU A 116 13.02 8.54 -0.40
C LEU A 116 14.05 7.41 -0.19
N ALA A 117 13.61 6.15 -0.19
CA ALA A 117 14.52 5.00 -0.07
C ALA A 117 15.44 4.85 -1.29
N ALA A 118 15.01 5.29 -2.48
CA ALA A 118 15.76 5.11 -3.71
C ALA A 118 16.84 6.17 -3.94
N ILE A 119 16.65 7.40 -3.45
CA ILE A 119 17.65 8.47 -3.57
C ILE A 119 18.75 8.34 -2.51
N THR A 120 19.93 8.91 -2.79
CA THR A 120 21.06 8.90 -1.85
C THR A 120 20.76 9.73 -0.60
N PRO A 121 21.41 9.45 0.54
CA PRO A 121 21.25 10.23 1.76
C PRO A 121 21.46 11.74 1.56
N GLU A 122 22.45 12.15 0.76
CA GLU A 122 22.76 13.57 0.52
C GLU A 122 21.61 14.28 -0.20
N ARG A 123 21.02 13.61 -1.20
CA ARG A 123 19.86 14.13 -1.93
C ARG A 123 18.62 14.18 -1.04
N ARG A 124 18.43 13.15 -0.21
CA ARG A 124 17.33 13.09 0.76
C ARG A 124 17.41 14.24 1.76
N LYS A 125 18.60 14.49 2.30
CA LYS A 125 18.88 15.59 3.22
C LYS A 125 18.50 16.96 2.66
N ALA A 126 18.64 17.16 1.35
CA ALA A 126 18.38 18.44 0.69
C ALA A 126 16.92 18.70 0.30
N ILE A 127 16.02 17.72 0.46
CA ILE A 127 14.60 17.92 0.14
C ILE A 127 13.98 18.92 1.11
N ARG A 128 13.37 19.97 0.56
CA ARG A 128 12.72 21.04 1.35
C ARG A 128 11.22 20.97 1.41
N ASN A 129 10.55 20.58 0.32
CA ASN A 129 9.12 20.73 0.19
C ASN A 129 8.48 19.45 -0.34
N ILE A 130 7.59 18.86 0.47
CA ILE A 130 6.88 17.61 0.16
C ILE A 130 5.37 17.84 0.32
N VAL A 131 4.62 17.35 -0.65
CA VAL A 131 3.18 17.19 -0.62
C VAL A 131 2.88 15.69 -0.77
N VAL A 132 2.02 15.16 0.09
CA VAL A 132 1.51 13.80 -0.03
C VAL A 132 0.02 13.89 -0.28
N GLU A 133 -0.38 13.58 -1.51
CA GLU A 133 -1.75 13.38 -1.94
C GLU A 133 -2.29 12.03 -1.47
N GLY A 134 -3.59 11.84 -1.64
CA GLY A 134 -4.18 10.50 -1.74
C GLY A 134 -4.21 9.69 -0.46
N PHE A 135 -4.49 10.33 0.67
CA PHE A 135 -5.31 9.69 1.71
C PHE A 135 -6.72 9.48 1.13
N LYS A 136 -6.83 8.53 0.20
CA LYS A 136 -8.08 8.00 -0.32
C LYS A 136 -8.49 6.92 0.66
N PHE A 137 -9.50 7.21 1.46
CA PHE A 137 -10.20 6.17 2.16
C PHE A 137 -10.76 5.23 1.08
N PRO A 138 -10.48 3.92 1.14
CA PRO A 138 -11.01 2.98 0.17
C PRO A 138 -12.52 3.18 0.14
N LEU A 139 -13.02 3.58 -1.04
CA LEU A 139 -14.41 3.94 -1.23
C LEU A 139 -15.29 2.82 -0.67
N LEU A 140 -16.19 3.21 0.24
CA LEU A 140 -17.32 2.43 0.65
C LEU A 140 -18.10 2.06 -0.60
N VAL A 141 -17.91 0.86 -1.13
CA VAL A 141 -19.02 0.16 -1.78
C VAL A 141 -20.03 -0.05 -0.65
N ASN A 142 -21.30 0.29 -0.88
CA ASN A 142 -22.45 0.44 0.06
C ASN A 142 -22.74 -0.71 1.06
N ASP A 143 -21.79 -1.59 1.35
CA ASP A 143 -21.91 -2.69 2.27
C ASP A 143 -21.09 -2.41 3.54
N GLU A 144 -21.78 -1.92 4.58
CA GLU A 144 -21.23 -1.70 5.93
C GLU A 144 -20.46 -2.94 6.48
N ARG A 145 -20.72 -4.14 5.94
CA ARG A 145 -20.06 -5.39 6.34
C ARG A 145 -18.63 -5.51 5.83
N ILE A 146 -18.32 -4.87 4.69
CA ILE A 146 -16.95 -4.82 4.15
C ILE A 146 -16.09 -3.81 4.93
N TYR A 147 -16.74 -2.83 5.57
CA TYR A 147 -16.10 -1.71 6.24
C TYR A 147 -15.26 -2.13 7.47
N LEU A 148 -15.85 -2.84 8.44
CA LEU A 148 -15.14 -3.27 9.64
C LEU A 148 -14.03 -4.30 9.34
N ALA A 149 -14.24 -5.15 8.32
CA ALA A 149 -13.25 -6.13 7.88
C ALA A 149 -12.07 -5.48 7.14
N ARG A 150 -12.28 -4.35 6.44
CA ARG A 150 -11.23 -3.61 5.72
C ARG A 150 -10.57 -2.48 6.52
N GLN A 151 -11.17 -2.01 7.62
CA GLN A 151 -10.56 -1.01 8.49
C GLN A 151 -9.28 -1.53 9.16
N THR A 152 -9.28 -2.75 9.71
CA THR A 152 -8.09 -3.25 10.44
C THR A 152 -6.84 -3.42 9.56
N PRO A 153 -6.91 -3.97 8.33
CA PRO A 153 -5.73 -4.06 7.46
C PRO A 153 -5.29 -2.70 6.91
N TYR A 154 -6.24 -1.80 6.61
CA TYR A 154 -5.93 -0.47 6.09
C TYR A 154 -5.20 0.38 7.14
N MET A 155 -5.72 0.46 8.36
CA MET A 155 -5.08 1.22 9.44
C MET A 155 -3.74 0.61 9.82
N SER A 156 -3.62 -0.72 9.86
CA SER A 156 -2.33 -1.39 10.08
C SER A 156 -1.31 -1.04 9.00
N ARG A 157 -1.75 -0.93 7.74
CA ARG A 157 -0.90 -0.51 6.62
C ARG A 157 -0.51 0.95 6.75
N LEU A 158 -1.46 1.83 7.06
CA LEU A 158 -1.20 3.25 7.24
C LEU A 158 -0.26 3.52 8.41
N GLU A 159 -0.42 2.81 9.52
CA GLU A 159 0.52 2.87 10.64
C GLU A 159 1.91 2.39 10.24
N ARG A 160 2.00 1.24 9.56
CA ARG A 160 3.28 0.68 9.13
C ARG A 160 3.99 1.60 8.14
N ASP A 161 3.30 2.02 7.09
CA ASP A 161 3.83 2.86 6.02
C ASP A 161 4.12 4.26 6.60
N GLY A 162 3.30 4.77 7.53
CA GLY A 162 3.58 5.96 8.31
C GLY A 162 4.90 5.92 9.08
N ARG A 163 5.16 4.82 9.82
CA ARG A 163 6.44 4.63 10.54
C ARG A 163 7.63 4.57 9.59
N HIS A 164 7.49 3.92 8.44
CA HIS A 164 8.55 3.86 7.44
C HIS A 164 8.80 5.23 6.79
N ALA A 165 7.73 5.98 6.48
CA ALA A 165 7.83 7.34 5.96
C ALA A 165 8.53 8.26 6.97
N LEU A 166 8.17 8.19 8.26
CA LEU A 166 8.85 8.95 9.32
C LEU A 166 10.33 8.62 9.42
N ALA A 167 10.68 7.34 9.39
CA ALA A 167 12.07 6.92 9.44
C ALA A 167 12.85 7.53 8.27
N LEU A 168 12.31 7.53 7.06
CA LEU A 168 12.97 8.15 5.91
C LEU A 168 12.97 9.68 5.97
N LEU A 169 11.86 10.31 6.37
CA LEU A 169 11.73 11.76 6.52
C LEU A 169 12.64 12.32 7.61
N SER A 170 12.98 11.52 8.62
CA SER A 170 13.94 11.92 9.66
C SER A 170 15.35 12.19 9.12
N HIS A 171 15.65 11.73 7.91
CA HIS A 171 16.90 11.99 7.19
C HIS A 171 16.79 13.18 6.22
N CYS A 172 15.63 13.84 6.11
CA CYS A 172 15.44 15.05 5.31
C CYS A 172 15.82 16.30 6.15
N ASP A 173 17.12 16.51 6.34
CA ASP A 173 17.68 17.55 7.20
C ASP A 173 17.20 18.99 6.89
N ASP A 174 16.93 19.28 5.61
CA ASP A 174 16.48 20.59 5.14
C ASP A 174 14.95 20.69 4.97
N LEU A 175 14.16 19.69 5.38
CA LEU A 175 12.71 19.66 5.16
C LEU A 175 12.04 20.85 5.84
N ARG A 176 11.44 21.74 5.04
CA ARG A 176 10.75 22.98 5.47
C ARG A 176 9.24 22.87 5.46
N THR A 177 8.70 22.18 4.46
CA THR A 177 7.25 22.01 4.31
C THR A 177 6.92 20.55 4.02
N LEU A 178 5.97 20.03 4.81
CA LEU A 178 5.35 18.74 4.59
C LEU A 178 3.83 18.96 4.66
N THR A 179 3.16 18.77 3.53
CA THR A 179 1.72 18.98 3.41
C THR A 179 1.05 17.65 3.08
N PHE A 180 -0.02 17.34 3.78
CA PHE A 180 -0.83 16.14 3.50
C PHE A 180 -2.19 16.57 2.98
N LEU A 181 -2.51 16.15 1.77
CA LEU A 181 -3.78 16.45 1.12
C LEU A 181 -4.73 15.27 1.30
N ILE A 182 -5.74 15.48 2.14
CA ILE A 182 -6.76 14.48 2.47
C ILE A 182 -8.03 14.82 1.71
N THR A 183 -8.45 13.92 0.83
CA THR A 183 -9.69 14.11 0.08
C THR A 183 -10.87 13.60 0.92
N LEU A 184 -11.62 14.52 1.52
CA LEU A 184 -12.74 14.21 2.43
C LEU A 184 -14.09 13.95 1.74
N HIS A 185 -14.11 13.87 0.41
CA HIS A 185 -15.36 13.87 -0.37
C HIS A 185 -16.36 12.80 0.10
N HIS A 186 -15.88 11.63 0.53
CA HIS A 186 -16.74 10.57 1.03
C HIS A 186 -16.88 10.52 2.55
N ALA A 187 -15.87 10.96 3.31
CA ALA A 187 -15.93 11.01 4.78
C ALA A 187 -17.03 11.97 5.26
N LEU A 188 -17.23 13.07 4.53
CA LEU A 188 -18.28 14.05 4.80
C LEU A 188 -19.68 13.53 4.41
N GLU A 189 -19.80 12.78 3.32
CA GLU A 189 -21.07 12.17 2.87
C GLU A 189 -21.51 11.00 3.75
N SER A 190 -20.56 10.26 4.33
CA SER A 190 -20.83 9.06 5.13
C SER A 190 -20.97 9.32 6.63
N GLY A 191 -20.80 10.57 7.10
CA GLY A 191 -20.87 10.91 8.53
C GLY A 191 -19.73 10.31 9.36
N VAL A 192 -18.61 9.93 8.72
CA VAL A 192 -17.54 9.15 9.36
C VAL A 192 -16.57 10.09 10.08
N VAL A 193 -17.05 10.62 11.19
CA VAL A 193 -16.28 11.38 12.17
C VAL A 193 -15.10 10.58 12.75
N ASP A 194 -15.26 9.26 12.88
CA ASP A 194 -14.26 8.42 13.52
C ASP A 194 -13.01 8.22 12.66
N GLU A 195 -13.10 8.23 11.33
CA GLU A 195 -11.93 8.18 10.44
C GLU A 195 -11.05 9.42 10.58
N LEU A 196 -11.67 10.60 10.68
CA LEU A 196 -10.97 11.85 10.95
C LEU A 196 -10.27 11.81 12.30
N LYS A 197 -10.91 11.26 13.34
CA LYS A 197 -10.27 11.09 14.65
C LYS A 197 -9.09 10.13 14.59
N ILE A 198 -9.23 8.96 13.94
CA ILE A 198 -8.12 8.02 13.89
C ILE A 198 -6.97 8.58 13.04
N LEU A 199 -7.29 9.26 11.93
CA LEU A 199 -6.27 9.94 11.13
C LEU A 199 -5.60 11.06 11.94
N HIS A 200 -6.36 11.82 12.72
CA HIS A 200 -5.84 12.84 13.62
C HIS A 200 -4.92 12.25 14.71
N GLU A 201 -5.31 11.15 15.35
CA GLU A 201 -4.48 10.46 16.35
C GLU A 201 -3.24 9.83 15.71
N TRP A 202 -3.37 9.27 14.50
CA TRP A 202 -2.23 8.84 13.70
C TRP A 202 -1.31 10.02 13.39
N PHE A 203 -1.84 11.19 13.03
CA PHE A 203 -1.07 12.41 12.76
C PHE A 203 -0.37 12.93 14.01
N LYS A 204 -1.06 12.97 15.16
CA LYS A 204 -0.44 13.32 16.45
C LYS A 204 0.71 12.37 16.76
N SER A 205 0.47 11.07 16.62
CA SER A 205 1.50 10.04 16.80
C SER A 205 2.66 10.24 15.82
N PHE A 206 2.36 10.54 14.56
CA PHE A 206 3.33 10.78 13.50
C PHE A 206 4.21 12.00 13.83
N ILE A 207 3.61 13.13 14.20
CA ILE A 207 4.35 14.35 14.54
C ILE A 207 5.13 14.15 15.84
N SER A 208 4.58 13.44 16.83
CA SER A 208 5.28 13.15 18.09
C SER A 208 6.54 12.31 17.91
N GLN A 209 6.61 11.52 16.84
CA GLN A 209 7.76 10.68 16.49
C GLN A 209 8.75 11.37 15.53
N ALA A 210 8.38 12.51 14.94
CA ALA A 210 9.24 13.22 14.00
C ALA A 210 10.38 13.93 14.76
N PRO A 211 11.63 13.89 14.23
CA PRO A 211 12.76 14.53 14.88
C PRO A 211 12.65 16.06 14.88
N ALA A 212 12.63 16.67 16.07
CA ALA A 212 12.65 18.12 16.29
C ALA A 212 14.05 18.79 16.20
N THR A 213 15.12 18.06 15.86
CA THR A 213 16.53 18.50 16.05
C THR A 213 17.05 19.54 15.08
N LYS A 214 16.26 20.00 14.09
CA LYS A 214 16.74 21.00 13.12
C LYS A 214 15.72 22.10 12.87
N PRO A 215 16.16 23.36 12.70
CA PRO A 215 15.26 24.49 12.55
C PRO A 215 14.36 24.49 11.30
N SER A 216 14.47 23.48 10.44
CA SER A 216 13.65 23.33 9.23
C SER A 216 12.25 22.75 9.51
N ILE A 217 12.08 21.86 10.50
CA ILE A 217 10.75 21.28 10.85
C ILE A 217 10.00 22.17 11.88
N HIS A 218 10.56 23.31 12.31
CA HIS A 218 9.83 24.27 13.14
C HIS A 218 8.57 24.84 12.44
N ALA A 219 8.52 24.77 11.11
CA ALA A 219 7.29 24.75 10.36
C ALA A 219 6.75 23.30 10.34
N LEU A 220 6.17 22.90 11.47
CA LEU A 220 5.44 21.63 11.59
C LEU A 220 4.56 21.40 10.36
N PRO A 221 4.36 20.14 9.93
CA PRO A 221 3.58 19.81 8.74
C PRO A 221 2.31 20.64 8.70
N ARG A 222 2.15 21.42 7.64
CA ARG A 222 0.92 22.19 7.48
C ARG A 222 -0.11 21.20 6.97
N LEU A 223 -1.02 20.79 7.85
CA LEU A 223 -2.19 20.01 7.44
C LEU A 223 -3.17 20.96 6.76
N ASP A 224 -2.95 21.19 5.48
CA ASP A 224 -3.94 21.89 4.66
C ASP A 224 -5.01 20.89 4.22
N VAL A 225 -6.15 20.92 4.91
CA VAL A 225 -7.33 20.15 4.51
C VAL A 225 -7.92 20.81 3.26
N MET A 226 -7.69 20.20 2.10
CA MET A 226 -8.20 20.69 0.82
C MET A 226 -9.31 19.78 0.32
N SER A 227 -10.51 20.35 0.13
CA SER A 227 -11.57 19.68 -0.61
C SER A 227 -11.29 19.80 -2.11
N LYS A 228 -11.34 18.68 -2.83
CA LYS A 228 -11.24 18.65 -4.29
C LYS A 228 -12.62 18.92 -4.87
N SER A 229 -12.83 20.10 -5.42
CA SER A 229 -14.03 20.40 -6.22
C SER A 229 -13.82 20.00 -7.68
N SER A 230 -14.89 19.87 -8.46
CA SER A 230 -14.83 19.69 -9.92
C SER A 230 -14.07 20.81 -10.65
N LYS A 231 -13.79 21.95 -9.99
CA LYS A 231 -13.04 23.10 -10.53
C LYS A 231 -11.60 23.21 -9.99
N GLY A 232 -11.06 22.16 -9.37
CA GLY A 232 -9.71 22.12 -8.80
C GLY A 232 -9.68 22.18 -7.26
N TYR A 233 -8.46 22.19 -6.70
CA TYR A 233 -8.20 22.31 -5.27
C TYR A 233 -8.30 23.77 -4.83
N ARG A 234 -9.04 24.08 -3.75
CA ARG A 234 -9.10 25.41 -3.13
C ARG A 234 -8.77 25.31 -1.64
N ILE A 235 -7.95 26.22 -1.13
CA ILE A 235 -7.51 26.24 0.28
C ILE A 235 -8.66 26.81 1.13
N GLY A 236 -9.13 26.03 2.11
CA GLY A 236 -10.30 26.34 2.93
C GLY A 236 -10.01 27.35 4.05
N LYS A 237 -9.91 28.64 3.71
CA LYS A 237 -10.47 29.70 4.58
C LYS A 237 -11.63 30.41 3.90
N ASP A 238 -11.59 30.53 2.57
CA ASP A 238 -12.56 31.35 1.81
C ASP A 238 -13.76 30.57 1.26
N TRP A 239 -13.80 29.24 1.38
CA TRP A 239 -14.85 28.39 0.79
C TRP A 239 -16.16 28.36 1.58
N PHE A 240 -16.10 28.55 2.91
CA PHE A 240 -17.25 28.33 3.80
C PHE A 240 -18.13 29.58 4.04
N LEU A 241 -17.73 30.75 3.53
CA LEU A 241 -18.58 31.96 3.56
C LEU A 241 -19.58 32.02 2.38
N GLY A 242 -19.53 31.07 1.45
CA GLY A 242 -20.47 30.96 0.34
C GLY A 242 -21.71 30.16 0.75
N ARG A 243 -22.88 30.82 0.79
CA ARG A 243 -24.21 30.23 1.05
C ARG A 243 -24.58 29.14 0.02
N GLY A 244 -24.09 27.92 0.20
CA GLY A 244 -24.61 26.72 -0.44
C GLY A 244 -25.52 25.99 0.53
N THR A 245 -26.78 25.77 0.15
CA THR A 245 -27.89 25.26 0.98
C THR A 245 -27.82 23.77 1.32
N GLY A 246 -26.63 23.21 1.55
CA GLY A 246 -26.47 21.86 2.07
C GLY A 246 -26.48 21.89 3.61
N ASP A 247 -27.31 21.07 4.24
CA ASP A 247 -27.33 20.89 5.70
C ASP A 247 -26.01 20.23 6.15
N TRP A 248 -25.02 21.03 6.53
CA TRP A 248 -23.71 20.57 7.02
C TRP A 248 -23.65 20.60 8.55
N ASN A 249 -24.49 19.81 9.23
CA ASN A 249 -24.54 19.73 10.70
C ASN A 249 -23.22 19.25 11.37
N ASN A 250 -22.22 18.80 10.60
CA ASN A 250 -20.94 18.30 11.11
C ASN A 250 -19.78 19.32 11.07
N GLU A 251 -20.03 20.56 10.64
CA GLU A 251 -19.02 21.61 10.52
C GLU A 251 -18.26 21.91 11.84
N PRO A 252 -18.90 21.98 13.03
CA PRO A 252 -18.20 22.25 14.29
C PRO A 252 -17.16 21.19 14.65
N MET A 253 -17.39 19.93 14.27
CA MET A 253 -16.47 18.82 14.56
C MET A 253 -15.20 18.87 13.73
N VAL A 254 -15.30 19.24 12.44
CA VAL A 254 -14.13 19.38 11.57
C VAL A 254 -13.23 20.50 12.08
N TRP A 255 -13.82 21.63 12.50
CA TRP A 255 -13.07 22.73 13.10
C TRP A 255 -12.45 22.36 14.45
N ALA A 256 -13.14 21.60 15.30
CA ALA A 256 -12.57 21.10 16.54
C ALA A 256 -11.34 20.21 16.28
N ALA A 257 -11.41 19.29 15.31
CA ALA A 257 -10.28 18.44 14.93
C ALA A 257 -9.10 19.24 14.36
N ILE A 258 -9.36 20.26 13.53
CA ILE A 258 -8.33 21.17 13.02
C ILE A 258 -7.70 21.99 14.15
N SER A 259 -8.51 22.52 15.07
CA SER A 259 -8.05 23.30 16.22
C SER A 259 -7.23 22.47 17.20
N ASP A 260 -7.66 21.23 17.47
CA ASP A 260 -6.90 20.29 18.29
C ASP A 260 -5.56 19.95 17.64
N PHE A 261 -5.53 19.82 16.31
CA PHE A 261 -4.30 19.61 15.56
C PHE A 261 -3.35 20.80 15.68
N GLU A 262 -3.84 22.05 15.54
CA GLU A 262 -3.02 23.24 15.75
C GLU A 262 -2.53 23.40 17.20
N SER A 263 -3.32 22.95 18.18
CA SER A 263 -2.92 22.95 19.60
C SER A 263 -1.87 21.88 19.90
N ALA A 264 -2.02 20.66 19.37
CA ALA A 264 -1.03 19.58 19.49
C ALA A 264 0.29 20.00 18.82
N ARG A 265 0.19 20.65 17.65
CA ARG A 265 1.32 21.28 16.95
C ARG A 265 2.04 22.29 17.85
N ALA A 266 1.32 23.19 18.51
CA ALA A 266 1.95 24.17 19.42
C ALA A 266 2.67 23.50 20.59
N SER A 267 2.10 22.43 21.15
CA SER A 267 2.64 21.70 22.31
C SER A 267 3.92 20.92 21.99
N LEU A 268 4.00 20.34 20.78
CA LEU A 268 5.13 19.51 20.34
C LEU A 268 6.46 20.25 20.17
N ARG A 269 6.45 21.60 20.24
CA ARG A 269 7.67 22.42 20.19
C ARG A 269 8.60 22.24 21.39
N THR A 270 8.20 21.53 22.45
CA THR A 270 8.89 21.55 23.76
C THR A 270 9.50 20.23 24.21
N SER A 271 9.31 19.11 23.50
CA SER A 271 9.81 17.79 23.94
C SER A 271 11.21 17.46 23.40
N ALA A 272 12.09 16.96 24.27
CA ALA A 272 13.39 16.41 23.90
C ALA A 272 13.27 15.06 23.18
N MET A 273 14.19 14.77 22.28
CA MET A 273 14.09 13.70 21.28
C MET A 273 14.67 12.35 21.68
N THR A 274 14.07 11.30 21.12
CA THR A 274 14.72 10.00 20.89
C THR A 274 15.11 9.85 19.41
N PRO A 275 16.36 9.50 19.09
CA PRO A 275 16.76 9.21 17.70
C PRO A 275 15.96 8.04 17.12
N VAL A 276 15.61 8.12 15.84
CA VAL A 276 14.94 7.01 15.14
C VAL A 276 15.88 5.80 15.15
N PRO A 277 15.46 4.63 15.65
CA PRO A 277 16.32 3.44 15.65
C PRO A 277 16.71 3.02 14.22
N ASP A 278 18.00 2.76 13.98
CA ASP A 278 18.52 2.30 12.68
C ASP A 278 17.76 1.11 12.07
N ARG A 279 17.23 0.21 12.92
CA ARG A 279 16.39 -0.92 12.50
C ARG A 279 15.15 -0.49 11.73
N LEU A 280 14.54 0.64 12.10
CA LEU A 280 13.35 1.16 11.42
C LEU A 280 13.71 1.76 10.06
N LEU A 281 14.86 2.43 9.96
CA LEU A 281 15.36 2.91 8.68
C LEU A 281 15.62 1.76 7.71
N ARG A 282 16.31 0.70 8.16
CA ARG A 282 16.55 -0.49 7.32
C ARG A 282 15.25 -1.16 6.89
N SER A 283 14.31 -1.33 7.83
CA SER A 283 12.96 -1.85 7.53
C SER A 283 12.22 -0.99 6.49
N ALA A 284 12.34 0.34 6.58
CA ALA A 284 11.73 1.26 5.63
C ALA A 284 12.34 1.10 4.22
N ILE A 285 13.67 1.02 4.12
CA ILE A 285 14.39 0.78 2.86
C ILE A 285 14.00 -0.57 2.25
N GLU A 286 13.97 -1.63 3.05
CA GLU A 286 13.56 -2.97 2.59
C GLU A 286 12.09 -2.99 2.13
N SER A 287 11.21 -2.23 2.79
CA SER A 287 9.79 -2.16 2.45
C SER A 287 9.54 -1.51 1.09
N ALA A 288 10.45 -0.65 0.62
CA ALA A 288 10.38 -0.02 -0.69
C ALA A 288 10.60 -1.00 -1.84
N LYS A 289 11.11 -2.22 -1.56
CA LYS A 289 11.36 -3.28 -2.55
C LYS A 289 12.19 -2.79 -3.76
N LEU A 290 13.24 -2.02 -3.48
CA LEU A 290 14.13 -1.49 -4.49
C LEU A 290 15.19 -2.51 -4.86
N ASP A 291 15.58 -2.53 -6.13
CA ASP A 291 16.66 -3.40 -6.62
C ASP A 291 18.04 -2.96 -6.07
N LEU A 292 18.25 -1.65 -5.99
CA LEU A 292 19.43 -1.03 -5.39
C LEU A 292 18.97 0.18 -4.58
N ASN A 293 19.29 0.20 -3.30
CA ASN A 293 18.96 1.33 -2.43
C ASN A 293 19.93 2.51 -2.67
N GLY A 294 19.58 3.69 -2.12
CA GLY A 294 20.42 4.89 -2.24
C GLY A 294 21.78 4.77 -1.53
N ASP A 295 21.83 4.04 -0.41
CA ASP A 295 23.01 3.95 0.46
C ASP A 295 24.13 3.11 -0.19
N GLU A 296 23.77 2.07 -0.94
CA GLU A 296 24.69 1.25 -1.72
C GLU A 296 25.40 2.03 -2.84
N ARG A 297 24.93 3.24 -3.17
CA ARG A 297 25.58 4.11 -4.17
C ARG A 297 26.72 4.97 -3.60
N ALA A 298 26.84 5.09 -2.28
CA ALA A 298 27.77 6.02 -1.63
C ALA A 298 29.25 5.63 -1.76
N CYS A 299 29.56 4.46 -2.33
CA CYS A 299 30.92 3.93 -2.40
C CYS A 299 31.53 4.09 -3.80
N GLY A 300 32.12 5.26 -4.07
CA GLY A 300 33.22 5.45 -5.03
C GLY A 300 32.93 5.19 -6.51
N PHE A 301 33.18 6.20 -7.34
CA PHE A 301 33.50 5.98 -8.74
C PHE A 301 34.81 5.17 -8.82
N SER A 302 34.71 3.84 -8.80
CA SER A 302 35.72 3.03 -9.45
C SER A 302 35.38 3.03 -10.94
N PRO A 303 36.12 3.75 -11.81
CA PRO A 303 35.93 3.62 -13.24
C PRO A 303 36.26 2.17 -13.58
N VAL A 304 35.32 1.45 -14.17
CA VAL A 304 35.46 0.03 -14.52
C VAL A 304 35.55 -0.88 -13.28
N VAL A 305 34.41 -1.07 -12.60
CA VAL A 305 34.20 -2.39 -11.97
C VAL A 305 34.25 -3.40 -13.12
N ARG A 306 35.35 -4.15 -13.19
CA ARG A 306 35.52 -5.30 -14.09
C ARG A 306 34.24 -6.13 -14.05
N GLN A 307 33.44 -6.01 -15.11
CA GLN A 307 32.36 -6.92 -15.45
C GLN A 307 32.98 -8.29 -15.76
N LYS A 308 33.39 -9.01 -14.71
CA LYS A 308 33.49 -10.46 -14.80
C LYS A 308 32.09 -10.94 -15.13
N LYS A 309 31.92 -11.61 -16.28
CA LYS A 309 30.82 -12.53 -16.64
C LYS A 309 29.85 -12.73 -15.47
N LEU A 310 28.89 -11.82 -15.33
CA LEU A 310 27.80 -11.89 -14.36
C LEU A 310 26.51 -11.91 -15.17
N ASP A 311 25.68 -12.89 -14.85
CA ASP A 311 24.52 -13.40 -15.56
C ASP A 311 23.82 -12.46 -16.57
N SER A 312 23.40 -13.05 -17.69
CA SER A 312 22.55 -12.48 -18.74
C SER A 312 21.14 -12.05 -18.28
N THR A 313 20.92 -11.93 -16.97
CA THR A 313 19.65 -11.62 -16.32
C THR A 313 19.53 -10.15 -15.88
N MET A 314 20.61 -9.37 -15.90
CA MET A 314 20.60 -7.94 -15.51
C MET A 314 20.56 -6.99 -16.72
N ASP A 315 19.57 -6.09 -16.77
CA ASP A 315 19.61 -4.92 -17.66
C ASP A 315 20.14 -3.70 -16.89
N TYR A 316 21.44 -3.44 -17.05
CA TYR A 316 22.15 -2.36 -16.38
C TYR A 316 21.66 -0.96 -16.80
N ARG A 317 20.89 -0.83 -17.89
CA ARG A 317 20.31 0.46 -18.28
C ARG A 317 19.13 0.87 -17.40
N LEU A 318 18.50 -0.06 -16.68
CA LEU A 318 17.34 0.24 -15.83
C LEU A 318 17.52 -0.18 -14.37
N GLY A 319 18.56 -0.96 -14.08
CA GLY A 319 18.94 -1.31 -12.71
C GLY A 319 17.95 -2.22 -12.01
N THR A 320 17.15 -3.00 -12.75
CA THR A 320 16.11 -3.88 -12.20
C THR A 320 16.51 -5.35 -12.24
N PHE A 321 16.29 -6.09 -11.15
CA PHE A 321 16.33 -7.55 -11.15
C PHE A 321 15.07 -8.09 -11.87
N ARG A 322 15.22 -9.19 -12.63
CA ARG A 322 14.06 -9.92 -13.16
C ARG A 322 13.28 -10.54 -12.00
N SER A 323 12.20 -9.90 -11.55
CA SER A 323 11.29 -10.50 -10.58
C SER A 323 10.34 -11.50 -11.27
N SER A 324 10.69 -12.79 -11.21
CA SER A 324 9.86 -13.98 -11.49
C SER A 324 9.45 -14.28 -12.95
N PRO A 325 9.44 -15.56 -13.39
CA PRO A 325 8.65 -16.03 -14.54
C PRO A 325 7.22 -16.44 -14.06
N LEU A 326 6.19 -16.65 -14.88
CA LEU A 326 6.12 -16.96 -16.32
C LEU A 326 5.10 -16.07 -17.05
N PRO A 327 5.58 -15.06 -17.79
CA PRO A 327 4.90 -14.62 -18.98
C PRO A 327 4.47 -15.80 -19.87
N LYS A 328 3.18 -15.94 -20.17
CA LYS A 328 2.76 -16.77 -21.32
C LYS A 328 2.95 -15.94 -22.58
N TYR A 329 3.70 -16.47 -23.54
CA TYR A 329 3.93 -15.81 -24.83
C TYR A 329 3.09 -16.48 -25.90
N ASN A 330 2.61 -15.72 -26.88
CA ASN A 330 2.15 -16.31 -28.13
C ASN A 330 3.34 -16.79 -28.96
N GLN A 331 3.06 -17.42 -30.10
CA GLN A 331 4.07 -17.87 -31.05
C GLN A 331 4.94 -16.72 -31.61
N GLN A 332 4.50 -15.46 -31.47
CA GLN A 332 5.26 -14.27 -31.85
C GLN A 332 6.17 -13.71 -30.73
N GLY A 333 6.23 -14.33 -29.54
CA GLY A 333 7.07 -13.85 -28.44
C GLY A 333 6.55 -12.61 -27.71
N LEU A 334 5.27 -12.26 -27.88
CA LEU A 334 4.59 -11.19 -27.13
C LEU A 334 4.08 -11.73 -25.79
N LEU A 335 4.40 -11.08 -24.67
CA LEU A 335 3.88 -11.49 -23.36
C LEU A 335 2.38 -11.19 -23.31
N LEU A 336 1.60 -12.21 -23.04
CA LEU A 336 0.15 -12.14 -23.10
C LEU A 336 -0.48 -11.83 -21.73
N TRP A 337 0.11 -12.24 -20.58
CA TRP A 337 -0.59 -12.20 -19.28
C TRP A 337 0.30 -12.16 -18.01
N ASN A 338 -0.06 -11.34 -17.00
CA ASN A 338 0.44 -11.41 -15.60
C ASN A 338 -0.68 -11.87 -14.66
N VAL A 339 -0.42 -12.70 -13.66
CA VAL A 339 -1.47 -13.20 -12.76
C VAL A 339 -1.84 -12.12 -11.74
N GLY A 340 -3.09 -11.65 -11.78
CA GLY A 340 -3.62 -10.64 -10.85
C GLY A 340 -4.17 -11.25 -9.57
N ALA A 341 -4.96 -12.33 -9.67
CA ALA A 341 -5.57 -13.01 -8.54
C ALA A 341 -5.82 -14.49 -8.82
N ILE A 342 -5.93 -15.30 -7.77
CA ILE A 342 -6.49 -16.65 -7.84
C ILE A 342 -7.97 -16.53 -7.45
N GLU A 343 -8.87 -16.95 -8.32
CA GLU A 343 -10.33 -16.91 -8.08
C GLU A 343 -10.85 -18.20 -7.46
N SER A 344 -10.28 -19.33 -7.87
CA SER A 344 -10.65 -20.63 -7.35
C SER A 344 -9.49 -21.61 -7.49
N ILE A 345 -9.50 -22.64 -6.64
CA ILE A 345 -8.55 -23.73 -6.70
C ILE A 345 -9.34 -25.03 -6.68
N THR A 346 -9.09 -25.90 -7.65
CA THR A 346 -9.71 -27.22 -7.75
C THR A 346 -8.61 -28.29 -7.82
N GLY A 347 -8.87 -29.45 -7.22
CA GLY A 347 -7.99 -30.62 -7.30
C GLY A 347 -8.73 -31.78 -7.94
N ALA A 348 -8.17 -32.35 -9.00
CA ALA A 348 -8.74 -33.54 -9.64
C ALA A 348 -8.23 -34.85 -9.00
N THR A 349 -7.03 -34.85 -8.38
CA THR A 349 -6.35 -35.98 -7.74
C THR A 349 -5.14 -35.50 -6.91
N ASP A 350 -4.61 -36.35 -6.02
CA ASP A 350 -3.64 -36.14 -4.92
C ASP A 350 -2.35 -35.32 -5.19
N SER A 351 -2.14 -34.75 -6.38
CA SER A 351 -0.98 -33.88 -6.65
C SER A 351 -1.17 -32.86 -7.78
N ASN A 352 -2.34 -32.81 -8.41
CA ASN A 352 -2.58 -31.97 -9.59
C ASN A 352 -3.67 -30.93 -9.30
N PHE A 353 -3.30 -29.91 -8.52
CA PHE A 353 -4.16 -28.74 -8.32
C PHE A 353 -4.10 -27.81 -9.53
N THR A 354 -5.25 -27.31 -9.93
CA THR A 354 -5.40 -26.24 -10.92
C THR A 354 -6.04 -25.03 -10.27
N CYS A 355 -5.52 -23.86 -10.58
CA CYS A 355 -5.99 -22.57 -10.10
C CYS A 355 -6.66 -21.84 -11.25
N LYS A 356 -7.91 -21.41 -11.07
CA LYS A 356 -8.51 -20.42 -11.95
C LYS A 356 -7.89 -19.08 -11.60
N VAL A 357 -7.00 -18.59 -12.46
CA VAL A 357 -6.32 -17.31 -12.31
C VAL A 357 -7.04 -16.25 -13.11
N ARG A 358 -7.17 -15.08 -12.51
CA ARG A 358 -7.53 -13.84 -13.21
C ARG A 358 -6.26 -13.12 -13.62
N TRP A 359 -6.15 -12.79 -14.88
CA TRP A 359 -4.96 -12.12 -15.42
C TRP A 359 -5.13 -10.60 -15.36
N ALA A 360 -4.10 -9.91 -14.86
CA ALA A 360 -3.99 -8.47 -14.93
C ALA A 360 -3.67 -8.06 -16.38
N THR A 361 -4.68 -7.62 -17.12
CA THR A 361 -4.55 -7.02 -18.46
C THR A 361 -4.72 -5.51 -18.39
N THR A 362 -4.30 -4.82 -19.44
CA THR A 362 -4.52 -3.37 -19.62
C THR A 362 -5.90 -3.03 -20.23
N GLY A 363 -6.76 -4.02 -20.45
CA GLY A 363 -8.10 -3.83 -21.02
C GLY A 363 -9.22 -3.92 -19.97
N ASP A 364 -10.44 -3.53 -20.35
CA ASP A 364 -11.61 -3.47 -19.46
C ASP A 364 -12.10 -4.85 -18.98
N GLU A 365 -11.76 -5.92 -19.70
CA GLU A 365 -12.06 -7.29 -19.30
C GLU A 365 -10.79 -7.99 -18.81
N GLU A 366 -10.80 -8.42 -17.55
CA GLU A 366 -9.76 -9.25 -16.92
C GLU A 366 -10.06 -10.73 -17.18
N PRO A 367 -9.37 -11.39 -18.12
CA PRO A 367 -9.69 -12.74 -18.55
C PRO A 367 -9.26 -13.73 -17.48
N THR A 368 -9.96 -14.86 -17.43
CA THR A 368 -9.66 -15.93 -16.48
C THR A 368 -9.24 -17.19 -17.21
N ALA A 369 -8.22 -17.88 -16.71
CA ALA A 369 -7.80 -19.19 -17.23
C ALA A 369 -7.47 -20.15 -16.10
N TRP A 370 -7.50 -21.45 -16.39
CA TRP A 370 -7.01 -22.47 -15.47
C TRP A 370 -5.51 -22.69 -15.67
N GLU A 371 -4.74 -22.58 -14.59
CA GLU A 371 -3.30 -22.84 -14.54
C GLU A 371 -2.98 -23.96 -13.56
N ALA A 372 -1.95 -24.75 -13.83
CA ALA A 372 -1.47 -25.71 -12.84
C ALA A 372 -0.88 -24.96 -11.63
N ALA A 373 -1.27 -25.31 -10.41
CA ALA A 373 -0.82 -24.65 -9.19
C ALA A 373 0.71 -24.63 -9.07
N ARG A 374 1.38 -25.70 -9.53
CA ARG A 374 2.85 -25.79 -9.60
C ARG A 374 3.50 -24.65 -10.39
N ASN A 375 2.82 -24.13 -11.42
CA ASN A 375 3.32 -23.01 -12.23
C ASN A 375 3.26 -21.68 -11.46
N LEU A 376 2.43 -21.61 -10.40
CA LEU A 376 2.28 -20.46 -9.52
C LEU A 376 3.14 -20.57 -8.25
N MET A 377 3.99 -21.61 -8.11
CA MET A 377 4.88 -21.78 -6.97
C MET A 377 6.10 -20.86 -7.08
N THR A 378 5.88 -19.56 -7.05
CA THR A 378 6.90 -18.51 -7.03
C THR A 378 6.66 -17.61 -5.82
N ARG A 379 7.65 -16.78 -5.43
CA ARG A 379 7.50 -15.87 -4.27
C ARG A 379 6.22 -15.02 -4.34
N ASP A 380 5.87 -14.51 -5.51
CA ASP A 380 4.67 -13.69 -5.72
C ASP A 380 3.41 -14.55 -5.80
N GLY A 381 3.47 -15.71 -6.46
CA GLY A 381 2.35 -16.64 -6.51
C GLY A 381 1.95 -17.16 -5.12
N LEU A 382 2.89 -17.30 -4.20
CA LEU A 382 2.62 -17.58 -2.80
C LEU A 382 1.79 -16.48 -2.11
N ASP A 383 2.08 -15.21 -2.39
CA ASP A 383 1.29 -14.10 -1.89
C ASP A 383 -0.13 -14.12 -2.51
N LEU A 384 -0.28 -14.58 -3.76
CA LEU A 384 -1.60 -14.79 -4.39
C LEU A 384 -2.40 -15.90 -3.71
N PHE A 385 -1.79 -17.06 -3.42
CA PHE A 385 -2.44 -18.13 -2.66
C PHE A 385 -2.90 -17.63 -1.30
N ARG A 386 -2.04 -16.91 -0.59
CA ARG A 386 -2.41 -16.31 0.70
C ARG A 386 -3.60 -15.36 0.55
N CYS A 387 -3.57 -14.46 -0.42
CA CYS A 387 -4.68 -13.53 -0.66
C CYS A 387 -6.00 -14.26 -0.94
N TYR A 388 -5.96 -15.33 -1.74
CA TYR A 388 -7.12 -16.19 -1.99
C TYR A 388 -7.68 -16.76 -0.68
N TYR A 389 -6.88 -17.50 0.08
CA TYR A 389 -7.34 -18.09 1.35
C TYR A 389 -7.80 -17.04 2.35
N ASP A 390 -7.07 -15.92 2.49
CA ASP A 390 -7.47 -14.83 3.38
C ASP A 390 -8.84 -14.27 2.97
N SER A 391 -9.07 -14.03 1.67
CA SER A 391 -10.37 -13.53 1.20
C SER A 391 -11.50 -14.53 1.43
N THR A 392 -11.29 -15.81 1.14
CA THR A 392 -12.32 -16.85 1.29
C THR A 392 -12.62 -17.12 2.76
N LEU A 393 -11.59 -17.27 3.60
CA LEU A 393 -11.76 -17.45 5.04
C LEU A 393 -12.36 -16.21 5.71
N LEU A 394 -12.05 -15.00 5.25
CA LEU A 394 -12.68 -13.77 5.73
C LEU A 394 -14.16 -13.71 5.33
N ALA A 395 -14.51 -14.04 4.09
CA ALA A 395 -15.90 -14.08 3.63
C ALA A 395 -16.71 -15.10 4.46
N MET A 396 -16.17 -16.29 4.69
CA MET A 396 -16.78 -17.31 5.55
C MET A 396 -16.89 -16.87 7.00
N ARG A 397 -15.86 -16.22 7.55
CA ARG A 397 -15.91 -15.64 8.89
C ARG A 397 -16.94 -14.54 8.98
N ALA A 398 -17.09 -13.68 7.98
CA ALA A 398 -18.12 -12.64 7.94
C ALA A 398 -19.52 -13.29 7.90
N SER A 399 -19.72 -14.30 7.03
CA SER A 399 -20.94 -15.11 6.96
C SER A 399 -21.24 -15.90 8.24
N ALA A 400 -20.23 -16.21 9.04
CA ALA A 400 -20.39 -16.91 10.31
C ALA A 400 -20.39 -15.95 11.51
N ALA A 401 -19.86 -14.73 11.40
CA ALA A 401 -19.78 -13.71 12.45
C ALA A 401 -21.09 -12.93 12.61
N TRP A 402 -22.18 -13.41 11.98
CA TRP A 402 -23.55 -13.06 12.30
C TRP A 402 -23.75 -13.37 13.78
N SER A 403 -23.60 -12.32 14.56
CA SER A 403 -23.55 -12.30 15.99
C SER A 403 -24.90 -12.71 16.54
N ASN A 404 -24.90 -13.76 17.37
CA ASN A 404 -25.98 -14.16 18.27
C ASN A 404 -27.29 -14.65 17.64
N LEU A 405 -27.51 -14.55 16.32
CA LEU A 405 -28.65 -15.20 15.68
C LEU A 405 -28.39 -16.69 15.43
N GLU A 406 -29.41 -17.51 15.63
CA GLU A 406 -29.40 -18.93 15.29
C GLU A 406 -29.21 -19.08 13.78
N VAL A 407 -27.96 -19.33 13.36
CA VAL A 407 -27.65 -19.62 11.95
C VAL A 407 -28.19 -21.01 11.61
N PRO A 408 -29.00 -21.16 10.55
CA PRO A 408 -29.48 -22.46 10.09
C PRO A 408 -28.33 -23.44 9.88
N SER A 409 -28.48 -24.69 10.33
CA SER A 409 -27.42 -25.71 10.20
C SER A 409 -26.98 -25.90 8.75
N ALA A 410 -27.92 -25.75 7.80
CA ALA A 410 -27.65 -25.83 6.36
C ALA A 410 -26.63 -24.80 5.85
N LEU A 411 -26.65 -23.55 6.34
CA LEU A 411 -25.67 -22.54 5.92
C LEU A 411 -24.29 -22.81 6.49
N VAL A 412 -24.23 -23.32 7.73
CA VAL A 412 -22.94 -23.72 8.34
C VAL A 412 -22.37 -24.93 7.61
N GLN A 413 -23.21 -25.89 7.22
CA GLN A 413 -22.79 -27.04 6.43
C GLN A 413 -22.30 -26.61 5.05
N ALA A 414 -23.01 -25.72 4.34
CA ALA A 414 -22.55 -25.20 3.05
C ALA A 414 -21.17 -24.52 3.13
N ALA A 415 -20.92 -23.75 4.21
CA ALA A 415 -19.61 -23.15 4.44
C ALA A 415 -18.52 -24.19 4.80
N LEU A 416 -18.89 -25.27 5.49
CA LEU A 416 -17.97 -26.40 5.73
C LEU A 416 -17.64 -27.14 4.44
N ASP A 417 -18.64 -27.39 3.59
CA ASP A 417 -18.49 -28.04 2.30
C ASP A 417 -17.59 -27.19 1.37
N GLU A 418 -17.76 -25.86 1.39
CA GLU A 418 -16.91 -24.95 0.65
C GLU A 418 -15.45 -24.93 1.17
N ILE A 419 -15.24 -25.03 2.49
CA ILE A 419 -13.89 -25.19 3.06
C ILE A 419 -13.29 -26.53 2.69
N ASP A 420 -14.03 -27.62 2.84
CA ASP A 420 -13.55 -28.97 2.58
C ASP A 420 -13.34 -29.23 1.08
N ALA A 421 -14.02 -28.49 0.20
CA ALA A 421 -13.76 -28.47 -1.23
C ALA A 421 -12.47 -27.72 -1.61
N MET A 422 -11.98 -26.82 -0.74
CA MET A 422 -10.70 -26.18 -0.96
C MET A 422 -9.56 -27.13 -0.58
N PRO A 423 -8.48 -27.18 -1.38
CA PRO A 423 -7.28 -27.89 -0.95
C PRO A 423 -6.72 -27.27 0.34
N PRO A 424 -6.26 -28.07 1.32
CA PRO A 424 -5.54 -27.58 2.47
C PRO A 424 -4.29 -26.78 2.07
N PRO A 425 -3.96 -25.67 2.77
CA PRO A 425 -2.73 -24.91 2.50
C PRO A 425 -1.45 -25.78 2.52
N ASN A 426 -1.39 -26.81 3.35
CA ASN A 426 -0.26 -27.75 3.40
C ASN A 426 -0.11 -28.60 2.13
N ASP A 427 -1.21 -28.99 1.47
CA ASP A 427 -1.16 -29.80 0.25
C ASP A 427 -0.62 -28.95 -0.91
N ILE A 428 -1.03 -27.68 -0.97
CA ILE A 428 -0.45 -26.71 -1.89
C ILE A 428 1.03 -26.47 -1.58
N LYS A 429 1.39 -26.34 -0.29
CA LYS A 429 2.79 -26.14 0.13
C LYS A 429 3.69 -27.30 -0.31
N ALA A 430 3.20 -28.54 -0.28
CA ALA A 430 3.95 -29.71 -0.71
C ALA A 430 4.39 -29.62 -2.19
N LEU A 431 3.59 -28.97 -3.05
CA LEU A 431 3.96 -28.73 -4.46
C LEU A 431 5.18 -27.80 -4.61
N GLY A 432 5.43 -26.92 -3.64
CA GLY A 432 6.44 -25.86 -3.70
C GLY A 432 7.56 -25.99 -2.68
N GLU A 433 7.73 -27.16 -2.04
CA GLU A 433 8.67 -27.32 -0.91
C GLU A 433 10.13 -26.97 -1.29
N HIS A 434 10.51 -27.25 -2.54
CA HIS A 434 11.82 -26.88 -3.10
C HIS A 434 11.98 -25.36 -3.35
N VAL A 435 10.89 -24.62 -3.51
CA VAL A 435 10.90 -23.16 -3.72
C VAL A 435 10.88 -22.39 -2.39
N LEU A 436 10.35 -23.01 -1.33
CA LEU A 436 10.20 -22.43 0.00
C LEU A 436 11.48 -22.50 0.83
N THR A 437 12.61 -22.04 0.29
CA THR A 437 13.89 -22.03 1.00
C THR A 437 13.97 -20.93 2.07
N SER A 438 13.17 -19.87 1.96
CA SER A 438 13.15 -18.77 2.92
C SER A 438 12.35 -19.10 4.18
N GLN A 439 12.99 -19.02 5.35
CA GLN A 439 12.34 -19.19 6.66
C GLN A 439 11.15 -18.23 6.86
N ALA A 440 11.23 -17.01 6.32
CA ALA A 440 10.14 -16.03 6.39
C ALA A 440 8.91 -16.48 5.60
N LEU A 441 9.09 -17.06 4.41
CA LEU A 441 7.99 -17.62 3.61
C LEU A 441 7.36 -18.84 4.30
N GLN A 442 8.19 -19.72 4.86
CA GLN A 442 7.71 -20.86 5.64
C GLN A 442 6.91 -20.43 6.88
N ALA A 443 7.31 -19.36 7.57
CA ALA A 443 6.57 -18.81 8.70
C ALA A 443 5.20 -18.24 8.29
N ARG A 444 5.12 -17.57 7.12
CA ARG A 444 3.85 -17.08 6.56
C ARG A 444 2.90 -18.23 6.23
N TRP A 445 3.37 -19.29 5.58
CA TRP A 445 2.57 -20.49 5.31
C TRP A 445 2.05 -21.17 6.56
N ARG A 446 2.89 -21.34 7.58
CA ARG A 446 2.46 -21.90 8.88
C ARG A 446 1.39 -21.05 9.56
N ARG A 447 1.39 -19.72 9.36
CA ARG A 447 0.32 -18.85 9.84
C ARG A 447 -0.97 -19.10 9.05
N LEU A 448 -0.89 -19.16 7.72
CA LEU A 448 -2.04 -19.41 6.85
C LEU A 448 -2.73 -20.74 7.18
N GLN A 449 -1.95 -21.82 7.30
CA GLN A 449 -2.47 -23.13 7.71
C GLN A 449 -3.20 -23.07 9.05
N ARG A 450 -2.60 -22.44 10.07
CA ARG A 450 -3.26 -22.26 11.38
C ARG A 450 -4.57 -21.49 11.28
N ASP A 451 -4.63 -20.47 10.43
CA ASP A 451 -5.83 -19.66 10.26
C ASP A 451 -6.94 -20.41 9.48
N TYR A 452 -6.56 -21.28 8.54
CA TYR A 452 -7.44 -22.25 7.89
C TYR A 452 -8.03 -23.23 8.91
N ASP A 453 -7.17 -23.95 9.65
CA ASP A 453 -7.57 -24.96 10.65
C ASP A 453 -8.51 -24.36 11.70
N ARG A 454 -8.14 -23.18 12.24
CA ARG A 454 -8.98 -22.47 13.23
C ARG A 454 -10.36 -22.12 12.69
N THR A 455 -10.46 -21.73 11.42
CA THR A 455 -11.74 -21.35 10.81
C THR A 455 -12.62 -22.57 10.61
N ARG A 456 -12.04 -23.65 10.07
CA ARG A 456 -12.69 -24.95 9.94
C ARG A 456 -13.20 -25.49 11.27
N ASP A 457 -12.35 -25.52 12.30
CA ASP A 457 -12.72 -25.98 13.65
C ASP A 457 -13.83 -25.13 14.29
N ARG A 458 -13.85 -23.81 14.03
CA ARG A 458 -14.93 -22.94 14.51
C ARG A 458 -16.25 -23.27 13.83
N LEU A 459 -16.24 -23.53 12.52
CA LEU A 459 -17.44 -23.92 11.79
C LEU A 459 -17.95 -25.30 12.22
N LEU A 460 -17.07 -26.29 12.40
CA LEU A 460 -17.43 -27.62 12.92
C LEU A 460 -18.09 -27.54 14.30
N ARG A 461 -17.52 -26.73 15.21
CA ARG A 461 -18.12 -26.50 16.54
C ARG A 461 -19.46 -25.80 16.46
N ARG A 462 -19.66 -24.89 15.50
CA ARG A 462 -20.94 -24.21 15.29
C ARG A 462 -21.99 -25.14 14.70
N HIS A 463 -21.64 -25.93 13.69
CA HIS A 463 -22.52 -26.94 13.11
C HIS A 463 -22.97 -27.95 14.18
N SER A 464 -22.03 -28.44 14.99
CA SER A 464 -22.32 -29.34 16.11
C SER A 464 -23.27 -28.73 17.15
N ARG A 465 -23.23 -27.39 17.34
CA ARG A 465 -24.17 -26.68 18.22
C ARG A 465 -25.53 -26.53 17.55
N ALA A 466 -25.58 -26.16 16.27
CA ALA A 466 -26.82 -26.01 15.50
C ALA A 466 -27.64 -27.31 15.51
N LEU A 467 -27.01 -28.46 15.20
CA LEU A 467 -27.65 -29.78 15.27
C LEU A 467 -28.21 -30.13 16.66
N LYS A 468 -27.48 -29.75 17.73
CA LYS A 468 -27.97 -29.95 19.11
C LYS A 468 -29.18 -29.07 19.43
N HIS A 469 -29.24 -27.86 18.90
CA HIS A 469 -30.39 -26.96 19.07
C HIS A 469 -31.61 -27.46 18.30
N GLU A 470 -31.45 -27.88 17.04
CA GLU A 470 -32.50 -28.46 16.20
C GLU A 470 -33.10 -29.73 16.84
N GLY A 471 -32.23 -30.62 17.36
CA GLY A 471 -32.67 -31.82 18.07
C GLY A 471 -33.44 -31.53 19.37
N ARG A 472 -33.12 -30.44 20.08
CA ARG A 472 -33.87 -30.00 21.29
C ARG A 472 -35.21 -29.38 20.93
N GLY A 473 -35.29 -28.62 19.84
CA GLY A 473 -36.54 -28.03 19.34
C GLY A 473 -37.57 -29.09 18.97
N SER A 474 -37.14 -30.17 18.31
CA SER A 474 -38.02 -31.28 17.93
C SER A 474 -38.59 -32.01 19.16
N LYS A 475 -37.76 -32.31 20.17
CA LYS A 475 -38.23 -32.95 21.42
C LYS A 475 -39.23 -32.09 22.20
N ARG A 476 -39.07 -30.77 22.21
CA ARG A 476 -40.04 -29.85 22.85
C ARG A 476 -41.38 -29.81 22.12
N LYS A 477 -41.39 -29.87 20.78
CA LYS A 477 -42.65 -29.94 20.01
C LYS A 477 -43.36 -31.28 20.21
N GLY A 478 -42.63 -32.40 20.28
CA GLY A 478 -43.21 -33.71 20.59
C GLY A 478 -43.85 -33.76 21.99
N ALA A 479 -43.13 -33.28 23.02
CA ALA A 479 -43.65 -33.24 24.38
C ALA A 479 -44.82 -32.26 24.56
N ALA A 480 -44.87 -31.16 23.81
CA ALA A 480 -46.00 -30.24 23.83
C ALA A 480 -47.25 -30.82 23.11
N ALA A 481 -47.05 -31.60 22.03
CA ALA A 481 -48.15 -32.29 21.35
C ALA A 481 -48.73 -33.42 22.21
N GLU A 482 -47.89 -34.25 22.84
CA GLU A 482 -48.34 -35.29 23.79
C GLU A 482 -48.99 -34.69 25.04
N GLY A 483 -48.49 -33.55 25.53
CA GLY A 483 -49.11 -32.83 26.64
C GLY A 483 -50.50 -32.26 26.30
N ALA A 484 -50.70 -31.77 25.08
CA ALA A 484 -51.98 -31.24 24.62
C ALA A 484 -53.04 -32.36 24.40
N GLU A 485 -52.63 -33.55 23.99
CA GLU A 485 -53.53 -34.72 23.88
C GLU A 485 -53.97 -35.24 25.26
N ALA A 486 -53.10 -35.12 26.27
CA ALA A 486 -53.44 -35.51 27.65
C ALA A 486 -54.36 -34.50 28.38
N GLU A 487 -54.42 -33.23 27.95
CA GLU A 487 -55.32 -32.21 28.52
C GLU A 487 -56.73 -32.19 27.92
N GLY A 488 -57.00 -33.01 26.88
CA GLY A 488 -58.34 -33.20 26.30
C GLY A 488 -59.28 -34.10 27.12
N GLN A 489 -58.82 -34.72 28.22
CA GLN A 489 -59.73 -35.42 29.13
C GLN A 489 -60.35 -34.40 30.11
N PRO A 490 -61.69 -34.22 30.09
CA PRO A 490 -62.35 -33.31 31.01
C PRO A 490 -62.09 -33.78 32.44
N ARG A 491 -61.24 -33.04 33.16
CA ARG A 491 -61.05 -33.22 34.60
C ARG A 491 -62.42 -33.09 35.26
N LYS A 492 -63.06 -34.22 35.57
CA LYS A 492 -64.22 -34.31 36.46
C LYS A 492 -63.80 -33.63 37.77
N ARG A 493 -64.19 -32.36 37.92
CA ARG A 493 -64.13 -31.62 39.18
C ARG A 493 -65.03 -32.36 40.18
N ALA A 494 -64.45 -33.29 40.91
CA ALA A 494 -65.04 -33.82 42.13
C ALA A 494 -65.12 -32.66 43.13
N ARG A 495 -66.28 -32.00 43.17
CA ARG A 495 -66.69 -31.11 44.26
C ARG A 495 -66.71 -31.93 45.55
N ARG A 496 -65.62 -31.88 46.31
CA ARG A 496 -65.63 -32.21 47.74
C ARG A 496 -66.39 -31.10 48.45
N ALA A 497 -67.67 -31.34 48.72
CA ALA A 497 -68.39 -30.64 49.76
C ALA A 497 -67.77 -31.06 51.10
N LYS A 498 -67.15 -30.12 51.80
CA LYS A 498 -66.80 -30.29 53.21
C LYS A 498 -67.71 -29.36 54.00
N ALA A 499 -68.66 -29.99 54.69
CA ALA A 499 -69.53 -29.38 55.67
C ALA A 499 -68.69 -28.75 56.80
N ALA A 500 -69.09 -27.56 57.22
CA ALA A 500 -68.79 -27.03 58.54
C ALA A 500 -70.06 -26.34 59.04
N ALA A 501 -70.53 -26.84 60.18
CA ALA A 501 -71.47 -26.21 61.09
C ALA A 501 -70.82 -25.03 61.81
#